data_AF-A0A8T8D1W8-F1
#
_entry.id   AF-A0A8T8D1W8-F1
#
_cell.length_a   1.000
_cell.length_b   1.000
_cell.length_c   1.000
_cell.angle_alpha   90.00
_cell.angle_beta   90.00
_cell.angle_gamma   90.00
#
_symmetry.space_group_name_H-M   'P 1'
#
loop_
_entity.id
_entity.type
_entity.pdbx_description
1 polymer ?
#
loop_
_entity_poly.entity_id
_entity_poly.type
_entity_poly.pdbx_seq_one_letter_code
_entity_poly.pdbx_strand_id
1 'polypeptide(L)'
;MSSPNTSKIGLAYSKDRDRAQPIHNPATAHKNELLLRMSAADPQLLSPHLHRSYLPLRTQLETANAPIEAVYFFEMGIGPVVAKLRPELDAEVVVVRFL
;
A
#
# COMPACT_ATOMS: atom_id res chain seq x y z
N MET A 1 -36.95 35.01 -6.20
CA MET A 1 -35.60 34.89 -6.79
C MET A 1 -34.77 33.97 -5.90
N SER A 2 -34.25 32.89 -6.51
CA SER A 2 -33.24 31.92 -6.07
C SER A 2 -33.40 31.08 -4.79
N SER A 3 -33.62 29.78 -5.00
CA SER A 3 -32.99 28.65 -4.28
C SER A 3 -32.20 27.84 -5.32
N PRO A 4 -31.33 26.85 -4.96
CA PRO A 4 -30.31 26.78 -3.90
C PRO A 4 -28.93 26.39 -4.49
N ASN A 5 -27.80 26.54 -3.77
CA ASN A 5 -26.55 25.85 -4.16
C ASN A 5 -26.31 24.64 -3.25
N THR A 6 -26.41 23.47 -3.88
CA THR A 6 -26.13 22.15 -3.33
C THR A 6 -24.69 21.78 -3.71
N SER A 7 -23.80 21.67 -2.72
CA SER A 7 -22.57 20.88 -2.89
C SER A 7 -22.60 19.73 -1.89
N LYS A 8 -23.33 18.68 -2.30
CA LYS A 8 -23.14 17.32 -1.78
C LYS A 8 -21.73 16.87 -2.16
N ILE A 9 -20.79 16.86 -1.23
CA ILE A 9 -19.63 15.98 -1.33
C ILE A 9 -19.85 14.86 -0.33
N GLY A 10 -20.80 13.98 -0.69
CA GLY A 10 -20.95 12.70 -0.02
C GLY A 10 -19.77 11.81 -0.41
N LEU A 11 -18.70 11.85 0.37
CA LEU A 11 -17.76 10.73 0.43
C LEU A 11 -18.49 9.61 1.18
N ALA A 12 -19.27 8.83 0.44
CA ALA A 12 -19.92 7.64 0.95
C ALA A 12 -18.84 6.66 1.42
N TYR A 13 -18.62 6.61 2.72
CA TYR A 13 -17.87 5.54 3.35
C TYR A 13 -18.74 4.27 3.38
N SER A 14 -18.30 3.28 2.60
CA SER A 14 -18.43 1.82 2.79
C SER A 14 -19.84 1.19 2.79
N LYS A 15 -20.08 0.27 1.83
CA LYS A 15 -20.91 -0.92 2.10
C LYS A 15 -20.58 -2.19 1.30
N ASP A 16 -19.31 -2.41 0.95
CA ASP A 16 -18.87 -3.69 0.37
C ASP A 16 -17.82 -4.36 1.29
N ARG A 17 -18.30 -5.00 2.36
CA ARG A 17 -17.48 -5.80 3.30
C ARG A 17 -17.69 -7.31 3.17
N ASP A 18 -18.30 -7.77 2.10
CA ASP A 18 -18.53 -9.21 1.84
C ASP A 18 -17.86 -9.70 0.55
N ARG A 19 -16.71 -9.14 0.17
CA ARG A 19 -15.83 -9.85 -0.78
C ARG A 19 -15.09 -10.92 0.01
N ALA A 20 -15.59 -12.15 -0.05
CA ALA A 20 -14.83 -13.33 0.34
C ALA A 20 -13.40 -13.20 -0.22
N GLN A 21 -12.42 -13.30 0.66
CA GLN A 21 -11.01 -13.31 0.27
C GLN A 21 -10.85 -14.40 -0.81
N PRO A 22 -10.28 -14.09 -1.99
CA PRO A 22 -10.04 -15.11 -3.00
C PRO A 22 -9.23 -16.22 -2.36
N ILE A 23 -9.74 -17.46 -2.45
CA ILE A 23 -9.06 -18.67 -2.00
C ILE A 23 -7.62 -18.59 -2.54
N HIS A 24 -6.67 -18.45 -1.62
CA HIS A 24 -5.26 -18.22 -1.95
C HIS A 24 -4.72 -19.47 -2.62
N ASN A 25 -4.59 -19.42 -3.94
CA ASN A 25 -3.76 -20.38 -4.66
C ASN A 25 -2.30 -19.96 -4.45
N PRO A 26 -1.45 -20.75 -3.77
CA PRO A 26 -0.03 -20.45 -3.61
C PRO A 26 0.74 -20.43 -4.94
N ALA A 27 0.10 -20.77 -6.07
CA ALA A 27 0.71 -20.79 -7.40
C ALA A 27 0.76 -19.43 -8.13
N THR A 28 0.43 -18.30 -7.50
CA THR A 28 0.73 -17.00 -8.13
C THR A 28 2.12 -16.56 -7.71
N ALA A 29 3.10 -16.73 -8.61
CA ALA A 29 4.44 -16.18 -8.43
C ALA A 29 4.38 -14.70 -8.00
N HIS A 30 5.28 -14.30 -7.12
CA HIS A 30 5.50 -12.89 -6.80
C HIS A 30 5.81 -12.13 -8.10
N LYS A 31 5.33 -10.90 -8.22
CA LYS A 31 5.77 -9.92 -9.24
C LYS A 31 6.95 -9.11 -8.75
N ASN A 32 7.10 -9.00 -7.43
CA ASN A 32 8.23 -8.34 -6.82
C ASN A 32 9.54 -9.01 -7.25
N GLU A 33 10.33 -8.26 -8.01
CA GLU A 33 11.59 -8.69 -8.62
C GLU A 33 12.65 -9.16 -7.61
N LEU A 34 12.60 -8.67 -6.36
CA LEU A 34 13.49 -9.14 -5.30
C LEU A 34 13.07 -10.54 -4.84
N LEU A 35 11.78 -10.76 -4.57
CA LEU A 35 11.25 -12.08 -4.21
C LEU A 35 11.44 -13.10 -5.33
N LEU A 36 11.33 -12.68 -6.59
CA LEU A 36 11.56 -13.55 -7.77
C LEU A 36 13.00 -14.00 -7.94
N ARG A 37 13.97 -13.18 -7.51
CA ARG A 37 15.41 -13.49 -7.62
C ARG A 37 15.97 -14.25 -6.42
N MET A 38 15.16 -14.49 -5.40
CA MET A 38 15.58 -15.28 -4.25
C MET A 38 15.87 -16.73 -4.64
N SER A 39 16.78 -17.37 -3.92
CA SER A 39 17.02 -18.80 -4.09
C SER A 39 15.76 -19.56 -3.68
N ALA A 40 15.53 -20.77 -4.21
CA ALA A 40 14.31 -21.53 -3.90
C ALA A 40 14.12 -21.83 -2.39
N ALA A 41 15.19 -21.75 -1.58
CA ALA A 41 15.14 -21.96 -0.14
C ALA A 41 14.61 -20.74 0.63
N ASP A 42 14.87 -19.52 0.15
CA ASP A 42 14.54 -18.30 0.92
C ASP A 42 13.03 -18.03 1.00
N PRO A 43 12.22 -18.21 -0.06
CA PRO A 43 10.77 -18.06 0.02
C PRO A 43 10.13 -19.00 1.05
N GLN A 44 10.70 -20.19 1.29
CA GLN A 44 10.19 -21.12 2.29
C GLN A 44 10.37 -20.58 3.72
N LEU A 45 11.48 -19.88 3.98
CA LEU A 45 11.73 -19.22 5.27
C LEU A 45 10.84 -18.00 5.47
N LEU A 46 10.53 -17.28 4.40
CA LEU A 46 9.68 -16.08 4.45
C LEU A 46 8.18 -16.39 4.47
N SER A 47 7.76 -17.52 3.88
CA SER A 47 6.35 -17.86 3.70
C SER A 47 5.48 -17.78 4.98
N PRO A 48 5.94 -18.18 6.18
CA PRO A 48 5.13 -18.07 7.40
C PRO A 48 4.89 -16.62 7.84
N HIS A 49 5.73 -15.69 7.40
CA HIS A 49 5.70 -14.28 7.80
C HIS A 49 5.16 -13.37 6.68
N LEU A 50 5.19 -13.84 5.43
CA LEU A 50 4.64 -13.14 4.28
C LEU A 50 3.12 -13.28 4.24
N HIS A 51 2.45 -12.13 4.18
CA HIS A 51 1.02 -12.05 3.98
C HIS A 51 0.72 -10.97 2.94
N ARG A 52 -0.24 -11.25 2.06
CA ARG A 52 -0.69 -10.28 1.07
C ARG A 52 -1.59 -9.25 1.74
N SER A 53 -1.24 -7.99 1.58
CA SER A 53 -1.98 -6.86 2.14
C SER A 53 -2.32 -5.85 1.03
N TYR A 54 -3.55 -5.35 1.05
CA TYR A 54 -3.92 -4.18 0.25
C TYR A 54 -3.69 -2.94 1.09
N LEU A 55 -2.95 -1.97 0.54
CA LEU A 55 -2.68 -0.70 1.19
C LEU A 55 -3.66 0.35 0.64
N PRO A 56 -4.56 0.91 1.47
CA PRO A 56 -5.41 2.02 1.07
C PRO A 56 -4.61 3.23 0.57
N LEU A 57 -5.26 4.06 -0.24
CA LEU A 57 -4.67 5.32 -0.70
C LEU A 57 -4.20 6.16 0.50
N ARG A 58 -2.98 6.71 0.41
CA ARG A 58 -2.33 7.52 1.46
C ARG A 58 -2.09 6.77 2.79
N THR A 59 -1.93 5.45 2.74
CA THR A 59 -1.40 4.73 3.90
C THR A 59 0.01 5.22 4.21
N GLN A 60 0.22 5.73 5.43
CA GLN A 60 1.55 6.08 5.91
C GLN A 60 2.30 4.79 6.26
N LEU A 61 3.35 4.48 5.51
CA LEU A 61 4.11 3.23 5.66
C LEU A 61 5.35 3.38 6.53
N GLU A 62 5.85 4.60 6.65
CA GLU A 62 7.08 4.89 7.40
C GLU A 62 6.94 6.26 8.08
N THR A 63 7.63 6.41 9.20
CA THR A 63 7.79 7.67 9.92
C THR A 63 9.26 7.79 10.27
N ALA A 64 9.88 8.90 9.87
CA ALA A 64 11.29 9.14 10.15
C ALA A 64 11.58 8.98 11.66
N ASN A 65 12.67 8.27 11.96
CA ASN A 65 13.12 7.92 13.32
C ASN A 65 12.19 7.00 14.12
N ALA A 66 11.23 6.32 13.49
CA ALA A 66 10.45 5.27 14.13
C ALA A 66 11.10 3.89 13.93
N PRO A 67 10.91 2.94 14.87
CA PRO A 67 11.31 1.55 14.66
C PRO A 67 10.66 0.92 13.43
N ILE A 68 11.38 0.00 12.77
CA ILE A 68 10.83 -0.75 11.63
C ILE A 68 9.93 -1.87 12.17
N GLU A 69 8.65 -1.80 11.84
CA GLU A 69 7.66 -2.79 12.27
C GLU A 69 7.39 -3.87 11.21
N ALA A 70 7.49 -3.51 9.93
CA ALA A 70 7.20 -4.40 8.81
C ALA A 70 8.01 -4.06 7.56
N VAL A 71 8.21 -5.06 6.70
CA VAL A 71 8.83 -4.93 5.38
C VAL A 71 7.77 -5.16 4.31
N TYR A 72 7.63 -4.21 3.38
CA TYR A 72 6.66 -4.30 2.29
C TYR A 72 7.36 -4.65 0.97
N PHE A 73 6.91 -5.73 0.34
CA PHE A 73 7.28 -6.08 -1.03
C PHE A 73 6.13 -5.68 -1.94
N PHE A 74 6.23 -4.50 -2.56
CA PHE A 74 5.18 -4.02 -3.46
C PHE A 74 5.12 -4.89 -4.72
N GLU A 75 3.92 -5.37 -5.01
CA GLU A 75 3.59 -6.19 -6.19
C GLU A 75 2.91 -5.37 -7.30
N MET A 76 2.34 -4.20 -6.94
CA MET A 76 1.69 -3.25 -7.85
C MET A 76 1.34 -1.94 -7.14
N GLY A 77 1.27 -0.83 -7.88
CA GLY A 77 0.71 0.42 -7.38
C GLY A 77 1.63 1.63 -7.60
N ILE A 78 1.35 2.71 -6.87
CA ILE A 78 2.13 3.94 -6.88
C ILE A 78 2.25 4.42 -5.44
N GLY A 79 3.47 4.76 -5.03
CA GLY A 79 3.75 5.33 -3.72
C GLY A 79 4.65 6.56 -3.84
N PRO A 80 4.22 7.74 -3.37
CA PRO A 80 5.12 8.87 -3.20
C PRO A 80 5.97 8.67 -1.94
N VAL A 81 7.23 9.07 -2.02
CA VAL A 81 8.11 9.27 -0.86
C VAL A 81 8.10 10.77 -0.57
N VAL A 82 7.61 11.12 0.61
CA VAL A 82 7.46 12.50 1.06
C VAL A 82 8.44 12.73 2.20
N ALA A 83 9.30 13.73 2.06
CA ALA A 83 10.17 14.16 3.14
C ALA A 83 9.55 15.36 3.87
N LYS A 84 9.69 15.36 5.20
CA LYS A 84 9.41 16.55 6.00
C LYS A 84 10.53 17.55 5.80
N LEU A 85 10.22 18.68 5.17
CA LEU A 85 11.18 19.78 4.99
C LEU A 85 11.17 20.71 6.21
N ARG A 86 9.99 20.98 6.78
CA ARG A 86 9.74 21.73 8.02
C ARG A 86 8.49 21.18 8.72
N PRO A 87 8.23 21.48 10.01
CA PRO A 87 7.11 20.90 10.74
C PRO A 87 5.74 21.07 10.06
N GLU A 88 5.54 22.16 9.31
CA GLU A 88 4.31 22.48 8.58
C GLU A 88 4.40 22.26 7.06
N LEU A 89 5.55 21.79 6.54
CA LEU A 89 5.78 21.65 5.11
C LEU A 89 6.40 20.31 4.75
N ASP A 90 5.56 19.48 4.13
CA ASP A 90 5.95 18.25 3.46
C ASP A 90 6.39 18.57 2.02
N ALA A 91 7.47 17.93 1.57
CA ALA A 91 7.95 18.00 0.20
C ALA A 91 7.95 16.59 -0.40
N GLU A 92 7.25 16.42 -1.52
CA GLU A 92 7.35 15.18 -2.30
C GLU A 92 8.75 15.10 -2.91
N VAL A 93 9.46 14.02 -2.63
CA VAL A 93 10.84 13.82 -3.08
C VAL A 93 10.89 12.95 -4.32
N VAL A 94 10.11 11.86 -4.35
CA VAL A 94 10.07 10.94 -5.48
C VAL A 94 8.74 10.19 -5.54
N VAL A 95 8.26 9.88 -6.74
CA VAL A 95 7.16 8.93 -6.95
C VAL A 95 7.72 7.64 -7.49
N VAL A 96 7.41 6.53 -6.81
CA VAL A 96 7.77 5.19 -7.27
C VAL A 96 6.53 4.48 -7.80
N ARG A 97 6.64 3.93 -9.00
CA ARG A 97 5.65 3.04 -9.59
C ARG A 97 6.11 1.59 -9.40
N PHE A 98 5.22 0.74 -8.94
CA PHE A 98 5.42 -0.69 -8.77
C PHE A 98 4.56 -1.42 -9.82
N LEU A 99 5.18 -2.27 -10.65
CA LEU A 99 4.57 -2.97 -11.78
C LEU A 99 4.76 -4.48 -11.68
#